data_AF-A0A1V5WYD8-F1
#
_entry.id   AF-A0A1V5WYD8-F1
#
_cell.length_a   1.000
_cell.length_b   1.000
_cell.length_c   1.000
_cell.angle_alpha   90.00
_cell.angle_beta   90.00
_cell.angle_gamma   90.00
#
_symmetry.space_group_name_H-M   'P 1'
#
loop_
_entity.id
_entity.type
_entity.pdbx_description
1 polymer ?
#
loop_
_entity_poly.entity_id
_entity_poly.type
_entity_poly.pdbx_seq_one_letter_code
_entity_poly.pdbx_strand_id
1 'polypeptide(L)'
;MYAQPCQWGLVPLRRLYHETKVAHTCATEQSEINALVSQGWRLEGSLGCIATSADCSATALYHLIYASSDLHMFTTSVTERDYMVTDGWTLKGITGYVWGVP
;
A
#
# COMPACT_ATOMS: atom_id res chain seq x y z
N MET A 1 9.83 3.44 12.49
CA MET A 1 10.20 3.47 11.05
C MET A 1 11.22 2.37 10.83
N TYR A 2 11.05 1.50 9.84
CA TYR A 2 12.01 0.43 9.53
C TYR A 2 13.28 1.05 8.90
N ALA A 3 14.44 0.80 9.52
CA ALA A 3 15.70 1.48 9.18
C ALA A 3 16.67 0.61 8.34
N GLN A 4 16.37 -0.67 8.15
CA GLN A 4 17.23 -1.57 7.39
C GLN A 4 16.89 -1.51 5.89
N PRO A 5 17.88 -1.69 5.00
CA PRO A 5 17.58 -1.83 3.58
C PRO A 5 16.86 -3.16 3.34
N CYS A 6 15.86 -3.16 2.46
CA CYS A 6 15.21 -4.40 2.04
C CYS A 6 16.21 -5.28 1.30
N GLN A 7 16.25 -6.56 1.64
CA GLN A 7 17.14 -7.57 1.06
C GLN A 7 16.34 -8.53 0.17
N TRP A 8 17.05 -9.38 -0.57
CA TRP A 8 16.46 -10.50 -1.33
C TRP A 8 15.40 -10.10 -2.36
N GLY A 9 15.57 -8.93 -2.99
CA GLY A 9 14.64 -8.43 -4.00
C GLY A 9 13.32 -7.88 -3.43
N LEU A 10 13.19 -7.79 -2.11
CA LEU A 10 12.05 -7.12 -1.47
C LEU A 10 12.15 -5.60 -1.66
N VAL A 11 11.00 -4.94 -1.66
CA VAL A 11 10.89 -3.48 -1.81
C VAL A 11 10.28 -2.86 -0.55
N PRO A 12 10.68 -1.63 -0.18
CA PRO A 12 10.14 -0.97 0.98
C PRO A 12 8.69 -0.51 0.74
N LEU A 13 7.77 -0.88 1.63
CA LEU A 13 6.44 -0.27 1.68
C LEU A 13 6.55 1.06 2.44
N ARG A 14 6.42 2.17 1.71
CA ARG A 14 6.56 3.52 2.25
C ARG A 14 5.19 4.07 2.66
N ARG A 15 5.09 4.55 3.91
CA ARG A 15 3.91 5.28 4.38
C ARG A 15 4.05 6.76 4.04
N LEU A 16 2.97 7.35 3.57
CA LEU A 16 2.83 8.78 3.38
C LEU A 16 1.62 9.31 4.14
N TYR A 17 1.68 10.57 4.56
CA TYR A 17 0.62 11.26 5.29
C TYR A 17 0.26 12.58 4.62
N HIS A 18 -1.01 12.93 4.56
CA HIS A 18 -1.49 14.20 4.04
C HIS A 18 -2.26 14.98 5.11
N GLU A 19 -1.74 16.15 5.49
CA GLU A 19 -2.25 16.94 6.62
C GLU A 19 -3.71 17.37 6.43
N THR A 20 -4.07 17.93 5.28
CA THR A 20 -5.44 18.43 5.07
C THR A 20 -6.48 17.34 4.86
N LYS A 21 -6.06 16.15 4.40
CA LYS A 21 -6.95 14.98 4.25
C LYS A 21 -7.03 14.18 5.55
N VAL A 22 -6.11 14.43 6.48
CA VAL A 22 -5.93 13.66 7.73
C VAL A 22 -5.88 12.15 7.43
N ALA A 23 -5.16 11.78 6.37
CA ALA A 23 -5.15 10.43 5.81
C ALA A 23 -3.73 9.91 5.61
N HIS A 24 -3.59 8.59 5.66
CA HIS A 24 -2.38 7.88 5.30
C HIS A 24 -2.61 7.08 4.02
N THR A 25 -1.55 6.92 3.24
CA THR A 25 -1.48 5.95 2.15
C THR A 25 -0.14 5.24 2.16
N CYS A 26 -0.02 4.16 1.39
CA CYS A 26 1.23 3.45 1.22
C CYS A 26 1.54 3.24 -0.27
N ALA A 27 2.82 3.30 -0.62
CA ALA A 27 3.33 3.05 -1.96
C ALA A 27 4.68 2.34 -1.91
N THR A 28 5.01 1.57 -2.95
CA THR A 28 6.31 0.91 -3.13
C THR A 28 7.14 1.56 -4.23
N GLU A 29 6.48 2.01 -5.29
CA GLU A 29 7.14 2.56 -6.47
C GLU A 29 7.63 3.99 -6.26
N GLN A 30 8.90 4.25 -6.59
CA GLN A 30 9.50 5.56 -6.37
C GLN A 30 8.82 6.66 -7.22
N SER A 31 8.34 6.33 -8.41
CA SER A 31 7.59 7.25 -9.27
C SER A 31 6.25 7.65 -8.65
N GLU A 32 5.52 6.70 -8.07
CA GLU A 32 4.27 6.95 -7.33
C GLU A 32 4.52 7.80 -6.09
N ILE A 33 5.55 7.46 -5.30
CA ILE A 33 5.96 8.25 -4.13
C ILE A 33 6.27 9.69 -4.52
N ASN A 34 7.03 9.90 -5.60
CA ASN A 34 7.35 11.25 -6.09
C ASN A 34 6.09 12.01 -6.52
N ALA A 35 5.17 11.34 -7.20
CA ALA A 35 3.90 11.93 -7.61
C ALA A 35 3.05 12.33 -6.39
N LEU A 36 2.96 11.48 -5.37
CA LEU A 36 2.26 11.80 -4.11
C LEU A 36 2.94 12.95 -3.38
N VAL A 37 4.26 12.96 -3.28
CA VAL A 37 5.00 14.07 -2.64
C VAL A 37 4.74 15.40 -3.36
N SER A 38 4.71 15.40 -4.71
CA SER A 38 4.36 16.61 -5.47
C SER A 38 2.92 17.10 -5.25
N GLN A 39 2.04 16.22 -4.76
CA GLN A 39 0.65 16.53 -4.42
C GLN A 39 0.48 16.94 -2.94
N GLY A 40 1.56 17.09 -2.18
CA GLY A 40 1.52 17.53 -0.78
C GLY A 40 1.54 16.41 0.25
N TRP A 41 1.74 15.15 -0.16
CA TRP A 41 1.93 14.05 0.78
C TRP A 41 3.33 14.10 1.40
N ARG A 42 3.41 13.97 2.72
CA ARG A 42 4.67 13.85 3.46
C ARG A 42 5.08 12.38 3.55
N LEU A 43 6.30 12.07 3.10
CA LEU A 43 6.89 10.75 3.29
C LEU A 43 7.22 10.53 4.78
N GLU A 44 6.62 9.51 5.39
CA GLU A 44 6.85 9.12 6.78
C GLU A 44 7.74 7.87 6.90
N GLY A 45 8.32 7.43 5.78
CA GLY A 45 9.30 6.35 5.70
C GLY A 45 8.71 4.94 5.63
N SER A 46 9.54 3.94 5.89
CA SER A 46 9.23 2.54 5.61
C SER A 46 8.47 1.86 6.77
N LEU A 47 7.40 1.15 6.43
CA LEU A 47 6.67 0.25 7.33
C LEU A 47 7.33 -1.12 7.43
N GLY A 48 8.01 -1.53 6.36
CA GLY A 48 8.69 -2.81 6.25
C GLY A 48 9.05 -3.09 4.80
N CYS A 49 9.39 -4.34 4.51
CA CYS A 49 9.71 -4.82 3.17
C CYS A 49 8.63 -5.81 2.72
N ILE A 50 8.17 -5.67 1.48
CA ILE A 50 7.18 -6.56 0.87
C ILE A 50 7.73 -7.14 -0.44
N ALA A 51 7.20 -8.30 -0.84
CA ALA A 51 7.61 -8.96 -2.07
C ALA A 51 6.94 -8.35 -3.30
N THR A 52 7.58 -8.48 -4.45
CA THR A 52 7.07 -8.01 -5.75
C THR A 52 6.37 -9.12 -6.55
N SER A 53 6.44 -10.36 -6.07
CA SER A 53 5.82 -11.56 -6.63
C SER A 53 5.16 -12.41 -5.54
N ALA A 54 4.26 -13.32 -5.94
CA ALA A 54 3.57 -14.26 -5.06
C ALA A 54 4.44 -15.47 -4.62
N ASP A 55 5.77 -15.34 -4.67
CA ASP A 55 6.69 -16.43 -4.38
C ASP A 55 6.62 -16.85 -2.90
N CYS A 56 6.97 -18.11 -2.61
CA CYS A 56 6.97 -18.66 -1.26
C CYS A 56 5.62 -18.48 -0.52
N SER A 57 4.50 -18.60 -1.25
CA SER A 57 3.14 -18.44 -0.70
C SER A 57 2.82 -17.03 -0.18
N ALA A 58 3.52 -16.01 -0.67
CA ALA A 58 3.18 -14.62 -0.38
C ALA A 58 1.79 -14.28 -0.92
N THR A 59 0.98 -13.59 -0.12
CA THR A 59 -0.39 -13.21 -0.44
C THR A 59 -0.44 -11.77 -0.94
N ALA A 60 -1.22 -11.51 -2.00
CA ALA A 60 -1.36 -10.16 -2.54
C ALA A 60 -1.93 -9.18 -1.50
N LEU A 61 -1.34 -8.00 -1.40
CA LEU A 61 -1.84 -6.85 -0.66
C LEU A 61 -2.61 -5.94 -1.63
N TYR A 62 -3.94 -6.05 -1.62
CA TYR A 62 -4.82 -5.27 -2.46
C TYR A 62 -4.96 -3.86 -1.94
N HIS A 63 -4.94 -2.87 -2.83
CA HIS A 63 -5.17 -1.47 -2.52
C HIS A 63 -6.51 -1.00 -3.10
N LEU A 64 -7.36 -0.46 -2.24
CA LEU A 64 -8.65 0.12 -2.60
C LEU A 64 -8.70 1.61 -2.21
N ILE A 65 -9.40 2.40 -3.02
CA ILE A 65 -9.63 3.83 -2.78
C ILE A 65 -11.14 4.13 -2.80
N TYR A 66 -11.59 4.90 -1.83
CA TYR A 66 -12.92 5.51 -1.83
C TYR A 66 -12.80 6.95 -2.34
N ALA A 67 -13.19 7.18 -3.60
CA ALA A 67 -12.87 8.42 -4.32
C ALA A 67 -13.47 9.69 -3.70
N SER A 68 -14.63 9.60 -3.04
CA SER A 68 -15.32 10.78 -2.49
C SER A 68 -14.66 11.34 -1.22
N SER A 69 -13.97 10.52 -0.44
CA SER A 69 -13.25 10.93 0.78
C SER A 69 -11.73 10.72 0.69
N ASP A 70 -11.23 10.23 -0.44
CA ASP A 70 -9.83 9.86 -0.65
C ASP A 70 -9.27 8.96 0.47
N LEU A 71 -10.10 8.01 0.91
CA LEU A 71 -9.68 7.00 1.89
C LEU A 71 -9.00 5.85 1.16
N HIS A 72 -7.87 5.41 1.72
CA HIS A 72 -7.08 4.30 1.22
C HIS A 72 -7.19 3.12 2.19
N MET A 73 -7.42 1.92 1.66
CA MET A 73 -7.47 0.69 2.43
C MET A 73 -6.60 -0.37 1.76
N PHE A 74 -5.94 -1.17 2.59
CA PHE A 74 -5.09 -2.28 2.16
C PHE A 74 -5.56 -3.58 2.82
N THR A 75 -5.77 -4.63 2.03
CA THR A 75 -6.23 -5.93 2.53
C THR A 75 -5.60 -7.09 1.80
N THR A 76 -5.39 -8.22 2.48
CA THR A 76 -5.03 -9.51 1.88
C THR A 76 -6.26 -10.39 1.63
N SER A 77 -7.42 -10.00 2.17
CA SER A 77 -8.66 -10.77 2.05
C SER A 77 -9.34 -10.47 0.72
N VAL A 78 -9.44 -11.50 -0.12
CA VAL A 78 -10.21 -11.45 -1.38
C VAL A 78 -11.68 -11.14 -1.10
N THR A 79 -12.25 -11.73 -0.06
CA THR A 79 -13.65 -11.51 0.34
C THR A 79 -13.90 -10.06 0.76
N GLU A 80 -12.99 -9.47 1.55
CA GLU A 80 -13.11 -8.06 1.95
C GLU A 80 -12.96 -7.13 0.75
N ARG A 81 -11.97 -7.39 -0.12
CA ARG A 81 -11.78 -6.65 -1.38
C ARG A 81 -13.07 -6.64 -2.21
N ASP A 82 -13.64 -7.83 -2.46
CA ASP A 82 -14.81 -7.96 -3.33
C ASP A 82 -16.04 -7.30 -2.72
N TYR A 83 -16.24 -7.45 -1.41
CA TYR A 83 -17.30 -6.76 -0.70
C TYR A 83 -17.15 -5.23 -0.80
N MET A 84 -15.95 -4.69 -0.61
CA MET A 84 -15.71 -3.25 -0.65
C MET A 84 -15.88 -2.68 -2.06
N VAL A 85 -15.52 -3.44 -3.09
CA VAL A 85 -15.84 -3.07 -4.48
C VAL A 85 -17.35 -2.97 -4.69
N THR A 86 -18.14 -3.90 -4.13
CA THR A 86 -19.61 -3.83 -4.20
C THR A 86 -20.17 -2.64 -3.41
N ASP A 87 -19.47 -2.20 -2.37
CA ASP A 87 -19.79 -1.03 -1.54
C ASP A 87 -19.30 0.31 -2.15
N GLY A 88 -18.81 0.28 -3.39
CA GLY A 88 -18.44 1.49 -4.15
C GLY A 88 -16.96 1.91 -4.04
N TRP A 89 -16.11 1.09 -3.45
CA TRP A 89 -14.66 1.31 -3.48
C TRP A 89 -14.08 0.92 -4.85
N THR A 90 -13.02 1.62 -5.27
CA THR A 90 -12.29 1.30 -6.49
C THR A 90 -11.05 0.49 -6.18
N LEU A 91 -10.95 -0.72 -6.75
CA LEU A 91 -9.73 -1.51 -6.70
C LEU A 91 -8.65 -0.86 -7.58
N LYS A 92 -7.53 -0.48 -6.96
CA LYS A 92 -6.36 0.08 -7.67
C LYS A 92 -5.41 -0.99 -8.18
N GLY A 93 -5.36 -2.14 -7.50
CA GLY A 93 -4.54 -3.28 -7.87
C GLY A 93 -3.81 -3.87 -6.67
N ILE A 94 -2.65 -4.45 -6.94
CA ILE A 94 -1.77 -5.09 -5.95
C ILE A 94 -0.60 -4.16 -5.67
N THR A 95 -0.41 -3.76 -4.41
CA THR A 95 0.74 -2.93 -3.99
C THR A 95 2.01 -3.78 -3.82
N GLY A 96 1.84 -5.06 -3.51
CA GLY A 96 2.89 -6.06 -3.40
C GLY A 96 2.34 -7.32 -2.72
N TYR A 97 3.23 -8.17 -2.22
CA TYR A 97 2.86 -9.45 -1.60
C TYR A 97 3.46 -9.56 -0.20
N VAL A 98 2.67 -10.09 0.74
CA VAL A 98 3.01 -10.20 2.17
C VAL A 98 2.77 -11.61 2.69
N TRP A 99 3.54 -12.04 3.69
CA TRP A 99 3.32 -13.30 4.38
C TRP A 99 2.34 -13.08 5.55
N GLY A 100 1.20 -13.76 5.52
CA GLY A 100 0.16 -13.66 6.56
C GLY A 100 0.50 -14.40 7.85
N VAL A 101 1.62 -15.11 7.88
CA VAL A 101 2.13 -15.86 9.03
C VAL A 101 3.66 -15.72 9.04
N PRO A 102 4.27 -15.38 10.19
CA PRO A 102 5.73 -15.27 10.32
C PRO A 102 6.46 -16.61 10.19
#